data_AF-A0A964R3E5-F1
#
_entry.id   AF-A0A964R3E5-F1
#
_cell.length_a   1.000
_cell.length_b   1.000
_cell.length_c   1.000
_cell.angle_alpha   90.00
_cell.angle_beta   90.00
_cell.angle_gamma   90.00
#
_symmetry.space_group_name_H-M   'P 1'
#
loop_
_entity.id
_entity.type
_entity.pdbx_description
1 polymer ?
#
loop_
_entity_poly.entity_id
_entity_poly.type
_entity_poly.pdbx_seq_one_letter_code
_entity_poly.pdbx_strand_id
1 'polypeptide(L)' 'MSREQFLADQRTQDAVVRRFEIIGEAARHLSPATLKALPDVPWNLMVGMRNLLIHDYDDVDPKRV' A
#
# COMPACT_ATOMS: atom_id res chain seq x y z
N MET A 1 19.21 2.35 4.94
CA MET A 1 18.61 1.41 5.89
C MET A 1 18.72 0.02 5.31
N SER A 2 19.37 -0.92 6.00
CA SER A 2 19.34 -2.33 5.61
C SER A 2 17.96 -2.94 5.93
N ARG A 3 17.69 -4.14 5.41
CA ARG A 3 16.44 -4.85 5.70
C ARG A 3 16.27 -5.10 7.20
N GLU A 4 17.34 -5.45 7.90
CA GLU A 4 17.35 -5.68 9.34
C GLU A 4 17.05 -4.39 10.10
N GLN A 5 17.61 -3.26 9.64
CA GLN A 5 17.33 -1.95 10.22
C GLN A 5 15.86 -1.54 10.02
N PHE A 6 15.25 -1.88 8.88
CA PHE A 6 13.81 -1.65 8.65
C PHE A 6 12.94 -2.49 9.58
N LEU A 7 13.21 -3.79 9.66
CA LEU A 7 12.46 -4.72 10.50
C LEU A 7 12.57 -4.37 12.00
N ALA A 8 13.61 -3.64 12.41
CA ALA A 8 13.77 -3.15 13.78
C ALA A 8 13.17 -1.75 14.02
N ASP A 9 12.75 -1.02 12.99
CA ASP A 9 12.20 0.35 13.09
C ASP A 9 10.70 0.38 12.82
N GLN A 10 9.90 0.16 13.88
CA GLN A 10 8.44 0.17 13.82
C GLN A 10 7.89 1.49 13.26
N ARG A 11 8.48 2.63 13.63
CA ARG A 11 8.02 3.95 13.15
C ARG A 11 8.14 4.04 11.64
N THR A 12 9.23 3.54 11.08
CA THR A 12 9.43 3.53 9.63
C THR A 12 8.48 2.54 8.95
N GLN A 13 8.20 1.39 9.56
CA GLN A 13 7.18 0.44 9.06
C GLN A 13 5.79 1.09 9.03
N ASP A 14 5.36 1.71 10.12
CA ASP A 14 4.06 2.40 10.23
C ASP A 14 3.95 3.51 9.18
N ALA A 15 5.03 4.28 8.98
CA ALA A 15 5.08 5.31 7.96
C ALA A 15 4.93 4.74 6.54
N VAL A 16 5.58 3.62 6.24
CA VAL A 16 5.47 2.93 4.93
C VAL A 16 4.05 2.39 4.72
N VAL A 17 3.48 1.71 5.71
CA VAL A 17 2.10 1.21 5.69
C VAL A 17 1.12 2.36 5.41
N ARG A 18 1.25 3.47 6.14
CA ARG A 18 0.42 4.67 5.92
C ARG A 18 0.55 5.21 4.50
N ARG A 19 1.75 5.11 3.90
CA ARG A 19 1.94 5.56 2.52
C ARG A 19 1.21 4.68 1.51
N PHE A 20 1.20 3.36 1.71
CA PHE A 20 0.42 2.44 0.89
C PHE A 20 -1.09 2.66 1.02
N GLU A 21 -1.60 2.92 2.23
CA GLU A 21 -3.02 3.27 2.43
C GLU A 21 -3.44 4.48 1.60
N ILE A 22 -2.64 5.57 1.64
CA ILE A 22 -2.96 6.80 0.90
C ILE A 22 -2.89 6.56 -0.60
N ILE A 23 -1.92 5.76 -1.07
CA ILE A 23 -1.80 5.41 -2.49
C ILE A 23 -3.03 4.63 -2.96
N GLY A 24 -3.49 3.64 -2.19
CA GLY A 24 -4.68 2.86 -2.53
C GLY A 24 -5.97 3.69 -2.46
N GLU A 25 -6.08 4.61 -1.49
CA GLU A 25 -7.23 5.53 -1.41
C GLU A 25 -7.25 6.48 -2.62
N ALA A 26 -6.10 7.04 -3.01
CA ALA A 26 -5.99 7.88 -4.19
C ALA A 26 -6.37 7.10 -5.46
N ALA A 27 -5.89 5.86 -5.61
CA ALA A 27 -6.25 5.00 -6.73
C ALA A 27 -7.76 4.74 -6.82
N ARG A 28 -8.45 4.61 -5.68
CA ARG A 28 -9.92 4.43 -5.59
C ARG A 28 -10.70 5.63 -6.11
N HIS A 29 -10.14 6.83 -6.07
CA HIS A 29 -10.81 8.08 -6.51
C HIS A 29 -10.54 8.44 -7.98
N LEU A 30 -9.69 7.69 -8.67
CA LEU A 30 -9.39 7.95 -10.08
C LEU A 30 -10.61 7.70 -10.97
N SER A 31 -10.77 8.54 -11.98
CA SER A 31 -11.86 8.40 -12.95
C SER A 31 -11.67 7.16 -13.84
N PRO A 32 -12.74 6.56 -14.37
CA PRO A 32 -12.62 5.46 -15.33
C PRO A 32 -11.78 5.80 -16.56
N ALA A 33 -11.81 7.06 -17.02
CA ALA A 33 -10.99 7.53 -18.13
C ALA A 33 -9.49 7.49 -17.79
N THR A 34 -9.12 7.88 -16.57
CA THR A 34 -7.73 7.80 -16.07
C THR A 34 -7.25 6.37 -15.96
N LEU A 35 -8.08 5.48 -15.40
CA LEU A 35 -7.75 4.06 -15.27
C LEU A 35 -7.52 3.42 -16.64
N LYS A 36 -8.38 3.73 -17.62
CA LYS A 36 -8.27 3.23 -19.00
C LYS A 36 -7.07 3.79 -19.75
N ALA A 37 -6.65 5.02 -19.46
CA ALA A 37 -5.49 5.65 -20.08
C ALA A 37 -4.15 5.03 -19.61
N LEU A 38 -4.15 4.34 -18.47
CA LEU A 38 -2.96 3.75 -17.84
C LEU A 38 -3.25 2.29 -17.46
N PRO A 39 -3.47 1.39 -18.43
CA PRO A 39 -3.91 0.02 -18.16
C PRO A 39 -2.84 -0.86 -17.50
N ASP A 40 -1.56 -0.52 -17.69
CA ASP A 40 -0.43 -1.29 -17.13
C ASP A 40 -0.21 -1.03 -15.64
N VAL A 41 -0.81 0.03 -15.09
CA VAL A 41 -0.73 0.31 -13.67
C VAL A 41 -1.73 -0.59 -12.93
N PRO A 42 -1.30 -1.32 -11.89
CA PRO A 42 -2.14 -2.30 -11.21
C PRO A 42 -3.10 -1.65 -10.21
N TRP A 43 -4.03 -0.81 -10.69
CA TRP A 43 -4.95 -0.04 -9.86
C TRP A 43 -5.73 -0.89 -8.85
N ASN A 44 -6.24 -2.03 -9.29
CA ASN A 44 -6.99 -2.96 -8.43
C ASN A 44 -6.12 -3.52 -7.30
N LEU A 45 -4.82 -3.76 -7.56
CA LEU A 45 -3.88 -4.19 -6.53
C LEU A 45 -3.66 -3.08 -5.50
N MET A 46 -3.54 -1.83 -5.93
CA MET A 46 -3.34 -0.69 -5.02
C MET A 46 -4.53 -0.49 -4.10
N VAL A 47 -5.76 -0.58 -4.64
CA VAL A 47 -7.00 -0.51 -3.84
C VAL A 47 -7.11 -1.73 -2.91
N GLY A 48 -6.78 -2.92 -3.41
CA GLY A 48 -6.77 -4.16 -2.62
C GLY A 48 -5.77 -4.15 -1.46
N MET A 49 -4.55 -3.65 -1.70
CA MET A 49 -3.53 -3.49 -0.66
C MET A 49 -4.00 -2.55 0.44
N ARG A 50 -4.63 -1.42 0.09
CA ARG A 50 -5.23 -0.54 1.10
C ARG A 50 -6.24 -1.32 1.94
N ASN A 51 -7.15 -2.08 1.31
CA ASN A 51 -8.14 -2.86 2.05
C ASN A 51 -7.52 -3.88 3.02
N LEU A 52 -6.48 -4.60 2.59
CA LEU A 52 -5.72 -5.51 3.44
C LEU A 52 -5.11 -4.76 4.64
N LEU A 53 -4.42 -3.63 4.37
CA LEU A 53 -3.69 -2.89 5.40
C LEU A 53 -4.58 -2.25 6.48
N ILE A 54 -5.84 -1.88 6.18
CA ILE A 54 -6.75 -1.32 7.21
C ILE A 54 -7.70 -2.35 7.84
N HIS A 55 -7.97 -3.49 7.20
CA HIS A 55 -8.91 -4.48 7.73
C HIS A 55 -8.23 -5.71 8.33
N ASP A 56 -7.09 -6.12 7.77
CA ASP A 56 -6.32 -7.29 8.19
C ASP A 56 -4.95 -6.85 8.70
N TYR A 57 -4.88 -5.69 9.37
CA TYR A 57 -3.63 -5.11 9.88
C TYR A 57 -2.88 -6.05 10.84
N ASP A 58 -3.60 -6.94 11.53
CA ASP A 58 -3.05 -7.97 12.40
C ASP A 58 -2.29 -9.08 11.65
N ASP A 59 -2.54 -9.25 10.34
CA ASP A 59 -1.91 -10.27 9.47
C ASP A 59 -0.84 -9.66 8.53
N VAL A 60 -0.51 -8.38 8.70
CA VAL A 60 0.51 -7.71 7.89
C VAL A 60 1.91 -8.13 8.35
N ASP A 61 2.65 -8.81 7.48
CA ASP A 61 4.05 -9.19 7.72
C ASP A 61 5.01 -8.11 7.19
N PRO A 62 5.76 -7.39 8.06
CA PRO A 62 6.74 -6.39 7.65
C PRO A 62 7.85 -6.92 6.74
N LYS A 63 8.03 -8.24 6.63
CA LYS A 63 8.97 -8.85 5.69
C LYS A 63 8.46 -8.86 4.25
N ARG A 64 7.16 -8.64 4.04
CA ARG A 64 6.46 -8.65 2.75
C ARG A 64 6.02 -7.25 2.29
N VAL A 65 6.29 -6.23 3.11
CA VAL A 65 6.12 -4.80 2.83
C VAL A 65 7.47 -4.22 2.41
#